data_AF-A0A0N4X6D8-F1
#
_entry.id   AF-A0A0N4X6D8-F1
#
_cell.length_a   1.000
_cell.length_b   1.000
_cell.length_c   1.000
_cell.angle_alpha   90.00
_cell.angle_beta   90.00
_cell.angle_gamma   90.00
#
_symmetry.space_group_name_H-M   'P 1'
#
loop_
_entity.id
_entity.type
_entity.pdbx_description
1 polymer ?
#
loop_
_entity_poly.entity_id
_entity_poly.type
_entity_poly.pdbx_seq_one_letter_code
_entity_poly.pdbx_strand_id
1 'polypeptide(L)'
;MLKNVNSNMWIQNIRLSLMTLVFATFTMWSSDGSKIMEKGLFQGWTSLVWTMTIAAATSGIVVSAVMKYADNIKKTYCQTLAIGLTAVISICLGERNFSLSLMTGVILVVISIAIYALYPPPQRPLILVSDSEEEVVEIV
;
A
#
# COMPACT_ATOMS: atom_id res chain seq x y z
N MET A 1 10.52 -27.54 -9.74
CA MET A 1 11.58 -27.36 -8.73
C MET A 1 10.96 -26.71 -7.50
N LEU A 2 10.96 -27.47 -6.40
CA LEU A 2 10.64 -27.13 -5.00
C LEU A 2 9.38 -26.29 -4.74
N LYS A 3 8.25 -26.98 -4.81
CA LYS A 3 7.02 -26.68 -4.07
C LYS A 3 7.28 -26.91 -2.57
N ASN A 4 7.78 -25.90 -1.88
CA ASN A 4 7.70 -25.78 -0.43
C ASN A 4 8.00 -24.34 -0.05
N VAL A 5 6.97 -23.50 -0.07
CA VAL A 5 7.06 -22.21 0.61
C VAL A 5 5.78 -22.02 1.40
N ASN A 6 5.77 -22.63 2.59
CA ASN A 6 5.12 -22.05 3.77
C ASN A 6 5.79 -20.68 4.01
N SER A 7 5.50 -19.73 3.11
CA SER A 7 6.17 -18.44 3.10
C SER A 7 5.58 -17.63 4.22
N ASN A 8 6.32 -17.59 5.31
CA ASN A 8 6.03 -16.70 6.41
C ASN A 8 5.94 -15.26 5.86
N MET A 9 4.78 -14.65 6.01
CA MET A 9 4.48 -13.32 5.48
C MET A 9 5.42 -12.25 6.03
N TRP A 10 5.91 -12.46 7.26
CA TRP A 10 6.95 -11.63 7.85
C TRP A 10 8.24 -11.67 7.02
N ILE A 11 8.64 -12.84 6.52
CA ILE A 11 9.82 -13.00 5.66
C ILE A 11 9.63 -12.28 4.32
N GLN A 12 8.42 -12.32 3.74
CA GLN A 12 8.13 -11.61 2.50
C GLN A 12 8.21 -10.09 2.68
N ASN A 13 7.65 -9.57 3.78
CA ASN A 13 7.71 -8.16 4.12
C ASN A 13 9.15 -7.68 4.40
N ILE A 14 9.95 -8.50 5.09
CA ILE A 14 11.38 -8.19 5.34
C ILE A 14 12.15 -8.12 4.03
N ARG A 15 11.99 -9.11 3.13
CA ARG A 15 12.67 -9.11 1.82
C ARG A 15 12.30 -7.88 0.99
N LEU A 16 11.03 -7.48 1.01
CA LEU A 16 10.58 -6.28 0.31
C LEU A 16 11.19 -5.01 0.93
N SER A 17 11.20 -4.90 2.26
CA SER A 17 11.80 -3.76 2.96
C SER A 17 13.29 -3.62 2.67
N LEU A 18 14.01 -4.75 2.55
CA LEU A 18 15.43 -4.75 2.24
C LEU A 18 15.69 -4.22 0.83
N MET A 19 14.87 -4.62 -0.15
CA MET A 19 14.96 -4.08 -1.50
C MET A 19 14.65 -2.59 -1.53
N THR A 20 13.58 -2.15 -0.86
CA THR A 20 13.24 -0.73 -0.74
C THR A 20 14.37 0.07 -0.09
N LEU A 21 15.04 -0.48 0.94
CA LEU A 21 16.15 0.18 1.60
C LEU A 21 17.33 0.41 0.65
N VAL A 22 17.65 -0.55 -0.22
CA VAL A 22 18.69 -0.39 -1.26
C VAL A 22 18.32 0.71 -2.26
N PHE A 23 17.07 0.75 -2.72
CA PHE A 23 16.62 1.82 -3.63
C PHE A 23 16.58 3.19 -2.93
N ALA A 24 16.20 3.24 -1.66
CA ALA A 24 16.16 4.46 -0.88
C ALA A 24 17.56 5.04 -0.67
N THR A 25 18.56 4.22 -0.33
CA THR A 25 19.95 4.67 -0.17
C THR A 25 20.54 5.13 -1.50
N PHE A 26 20.25 4.45 -2.61
CA PHE A 26 20.65 4.90 -3.95
C PHE A 26 20.04 6.25 -4.33
N THR A 27 18.73 6.42 -4.10
CA THR A 27 18.03 7.68 -4.37
C THR A 27 18.57 8.84 -3.52
N MET A 28 18.86 8.55 -2.24
CA MET A 28 19.45 9.48 -1.29
C MET A 28 20.86 9.92 -1.73
N TRP A 29 21.71 8.96 -2.16
CA TRP A 29 23.04 9.26 -2.68
C TRP A 29 22.98 10.10 -3.96
N SER A 30 22.08 9.76 -4.89
CA SER A 30 21.94 10.47 -6.16
C SER A 30 21.39 11.89 -6.00
N SER A 31 20.54 12.15 -5.02
CA SER A 31 19.85 13.44 -4.86
C SER A 31 20.63 14.40 -3.96
N ASP A 32 21.16 13.93 -2.83
CA ASP A 32 21.75 14.78 -1.79
C ASP A 32 23.08 14.24 -1.24
N GLY A 33 23.77 13.35 -1.98
CA GLY A 33 24.99 12.68 -1.53
C GLY A 33 26.10 13.62 -1.01
N SER A 34 26.27 14.80 -1.63
CA SER A 34 27.26 15.80 -1.20
C SER A 34 26.92 16.41 0.17
N LYS A 35 25.65 16.75 0.41
CA LYS A 35 25.19 17.32 1.69
C LYS A 35 25.27 16.30 2.83
N ILE A 36 24.98 15.03 2.51
CA ILE A 36 25.05 13.92 3.47
C ILE A 36 26.49 13.68 3.93
N MET A 37 27.46 13.79 3.03
CA MET A 37 28.86 13.54 3.36
C MET A 37 29.45 14.65 4.24
N GLU A 38 28.99 15.90 4.08
CA GLU A 38 29.42 17.02 4.94
C GLU A 38 28.72 17.05 6.31
N LYS A 39 27.42 16.76 6.35
CA LYS A 39 26.59 17.05 7.53
C LYS A 39 25.98 15.81 8.21
N GLY A 40 26.20 14.63 7.64
CA GLY A 40 25.68 13.35 8.13
C GLY A 40 24.26 13.05 7.68
N LEU A 41 23.88 11.76 7.75
CA LEU A 41 22.59 11.23 7.29
C LEU A 41 21.38 11.74 8.10
N PHE A 42 21.57 12.04 9.37
CA PHE A 42 20.49 12.40 10.31
C PHE A 42 20.42 13.90 10.61
N GLN A 43 20.98 14.74 9.74
CA GLN A 43 20.94 16.17 9.95
C GLN A 43 19.50 16.70 9.87
N GLY A 44 19.08 17.46 10.89
CA GLY A 44 17.75 18.10 10.90
C GLY A 44 16.60 17.16 11.29
N TRP A 45 16.88 15.97 11.81
CA TRP A 45 15.86 15.09 12.37
C TRP A 45 15.27 15.70 13.64
N THR A 46 14.07 16.25 13.51
CA THR A 46 13.27 16.74 14.64
C THR A 46 12.39 15.63 15.20
N SER A 47 11.84 15.81 16.41
CA SER A 47 10.88 14.86 17.01
C SER A 47 9.67 14.59 16.11
N LEU A 48 9.26 15.58 15.31
CA LEU A 48 8.19 15.43 14.32
C LEU A 48 8.55 14.41 13.23
N VAL A 49 9.78 14.46 12.69
CA VAL A 49 10.25 13.48 11.70
C VAL A 49 10.19 12.07 12.27
N TRP A 50 10.64 11.87 13.51
CA TRP A 50 10.54 10.58 14.20
C TRP A 50 9.10 10.07 14.27
N THR A 51 8.16 10.92 14.70
CA THR A 51 6.74 10.52 14.78
C THR A 51 6.14 10.19 13.41
N MET A 52 6.47 10.95 12.36
CA MET A 52 6.03 10.67 10.99
C MET A 52 6.62 9.38 10.45
N THR A 53 7.90 9.11 10.70
CA THR A 53 8.55 7.86 10.27
C THR A 53 7.94 6.65 10.97
N ILE A 54 7.66 6.73 12.27
CA ILE A 54 6.99 5.66 13.02
C ILE A 54 5.57 5.45 12.48
N ALA A 55 4.79 6.52 12.30
CA ALA A 55 3.43 6.43 11.75
C ALA A 55 3.41 5.84 10.33
N ALA A 56 4.38 6.21 9.49
CA ALA A 56 4.54 5.65 8.15
C ALA A 56 4.90 4.16 8.19
N ALA A 57 5.80 3.75 9.09
CA ALA A 57 6.16 2.35 9.29
C ALA A 57 4.96 1.52 9.78
N THR A 58 4.19 2.02 10.74
CA THR A 58 2.95 1.39 11.21
C THR A 58 1.94 1.22 10.07
N SER A 59 1.79 2.23 9.21
CA SER A 59 0.90 2.17 8.05
C SER A 59 1.31 1.05 7.07
N GLY A 60 2.61 0.85 6.85
CA GLY A 60 3.12 -0.26 6.03
C GLY A 60 2.80 -1.64 6.61
N ILE A 61 2.97 -1.81 7.93
CA ILE A 61 2.67 -3.07 8.63
C ILE A 61 1.16 -3.35 8.61
N VAL A 62 0.33 -2.34 8.90
CA VAL A 62 -1.14 -2.45 8.87
C VAL A 62 -1.62 -2.83 7.47
N VAL A 63 -1.06 -2.23 6.42
CA VAL A 63 -1.39 -2.60 5.04
C VAL A 63 -1.00 -4.05 4.73
N SER A 64 0.18 -4.50 5.17
CA SER A 64 0.61 -5.91 5.00
C SER A 64 -0.33 -6.89 5.70
N ALA A 65 -0.77 -6.55 6.92
CA ALA A 65 -1.76 -7.34 7.65
C ALA A 65 -3.12 -7.34 6.95
N VAL A 66 -3.60 -6.19 6.45
CA VAL A 66 -4.84 -6.13 5.66
C VAL A 66 -4.75 -7.00 4.42
N MET A 67 -3.62 -7.02 3.72
CA MET A 67 -3.42 -7.91 2.56
C MET A 67 -3.38 -9.41 2.93
N LYS A 68 -3.08 -9.76 4.19
CA LYS A 68 -3.18 -11.14 4.70
C LYS A 68 -4.62 -11.59 4.84
N TYR A 69 -5.43 -10.75 5.48
CA TYR A 69 -6.74 -11.12 5.97
C TYR A 69 -7.87 -10.67 5.04
N ALA A 70 -7.61 -9.73 4.13
CA ALA A 70 -8.56 -9.23 3.14
C ALA A 70 -8.02 -9.45 1.72
N ASP A 71 -8.92 -9.78 0.80
CA ASP A 71 -8.57 -9.89 -0.62
C ASP A 71 -7.97 -8.57 -1.11
N ASN A 72 -6.75 -8.63 -1.66
CA ASN A 72 -6.00 -7.47 -2.18
C ASN A 72 -6.79 -6.62 -3.19
N ILE A 73 -7.81 -7.20 -3.84
CA ILE A 73 -8.76 -6.53 -4.75
C ILE A 73 -9.67 -5.54 -4.01
N LYS A 74 -10.12 -5.89 -2.80
CA LYS A 74 -11.00 -5.00 -2.00
C LYS A 74 -10.24 -3.75 -1.57
N LYS A 75 -8.96 -3.89 -1.19
CA LYS A 75 -8.12 -2.74 -0.84
C LYS A 75 -7.93 -1.78 -2.01
N THR A 76 -7.60 -2.29 -3.19
CA THR A 76 -7.39 -1.43 -4.37
C THR A 76 -8.69 -0.76 -4.82
N TYR A 77 -9.83 -1.45 -4.70
CA TYR A 77 -11.13 -0.87 -4.99
C TYR A 77 -11.50 0.27 -4.02
N CYS A 78 -11.32 0.08 -2.71
CA CYS A 78 -11.55 1.16 -1.73
C CYS A 78 -10.62 2.36 -1.97
N GLN A 79 -9.37 2.10 -2.36
CA GLN A 79 -8.40 3.16 -2.64
C GLN A 79 -8.79 4.00 -3.86
N THR A 80 -9.25 3.38 -4.96
CA THR A 80 -9.69 4.12 -6.14
C THR A 80 -10.97 4.90 -5.89
N LEU A 81 -11.90 4.34 -5.11
CA LEU A 81 -13.09 5.06 -4.63
C LEU A 81 -12.71 6.31 -3.81
N ALA A 82 -11.79 6.16 -2.86
CA ALA A 82 -11.35 7.27 -2.01
C ALA A 82 -10.70 8.39 -2.82
N ILE A 83 -9.86 8.07 -3.80
CA ILE A 83 -9.24 9.05 -4.70
C ILE A 83 -10.31 9.77 -5.53
N GLY A 84 -11.28 9.03 -6.07
CA GLY A 84 -12.41 9.61 -6.81
C GLY A 84 -13.23 10.58 -5.97
N LEU A 85 -13.60 10.15 -4.76
CA LEU A 85 -14.36 10.98 -3.83
C LEU A 85 -13.58 12.22 -3.40
N THR A 86 -12.28 12.08 -3.15
CA THR A 86 -11.39 13.23 -2.84
C THR A 86 -11.38 14.25 -3.98
N ALA A 87 -11.35 13.78 -5.23
CA ALA A 87 -11.40 14.67 -6.39
C ALA A 87 -12.74 15.41 -6.49
N VAL A 88 -13.87 14.74 -6.24
CA VAL A 88 -15.20 15.37 -6.21
C VAL A 88 -15.30 16.41 -5.10
N ILE A 89 -14.86 16.06 -3.89
CA ILE A 89 -14.86 16.96 -2.73
C ILE A 89 -13.99 18.19 -3.00
N SER A 90 -12.81 18.02 -3.61
CA SER A 90 -11.91 19.13 -3.96
C SER A 90 -12.52 20.11 -4.96
N ILE A 91 -13.37 19.64 -5.89
CA ILE A 91 -14.16 20.50 -6.78
C ILE A 91 -15.21 21.27 -5.98
N CYS A 92 -15.94 20.60 -5.09
CA CYS A 92 -16.98 21.22 -4.27
C CYS A 92 -16.44 22.31 -3.33
N LEU A 93 -15.23 22.14 -2.79
CA LEU A 93 -14.60 23.14 -1.91
C LEU A 93 -13.92 24.30 -2.68
N GLY A 94 -13.81 24.22 -4.02
CA GLY A 94 -13.24 25.31 -4.83
C GLY A 94 -11.74 25.54 -4.66
N GLU A 95 -11.01 24.63 -4.00
CA GLU A 95 -9.56 24.77 -3.73
C GLU A 95 -8.67 24.61 -4.97
N ARG A 96 -9.23 24.08 -6.07
CA ARG A 96 -8.50 23.84 -7.32
C ARG A 96 -9.21 24.53 -8.49
N ASN A 97 -8.45 25.29 -9.28
CA ASN A 97 -8.94 25.87 -10.53
C ASN A 97 -9.55 24.78 -11.41
N PHE A 98 -10.79 24.99 -11.86
CA PHE A 98 -11.52 24.06 -12.74
C PHE A 98 -10.72 23.78 -14.01
N SER A 99 -9.94 22.70 -14.00
CA SER A 99 -9.19 22.23 -15.16
C SER A 99 -9.97 21.13 -15.87
N LEU A 100 -10.02 21.19 -17.20
CA LEU A 100 -10.71 20.20 -18.04
C LEU A 100 -10.19 18.77 -17.78
N SER A 101 -8.90 18.61 -17.47
CA SER A 101 -8.30 17.32 -17.13
C SER A 101 -8.83 16.71 -15.83
N LEU A 102 -9.25 17.56 -14.87
CA LEU A 102 -9.85 17.10 -13.63
C LEU A 102 -11.29 16.61 -13.87
N MET A 103 -12.04 17.34 -14.70
CA MET A 103 -13.42 16.99 -15.04
C MET A 103 -13.51 15.65 -15.78
N THR A 104 -12.64 15.42 -16.77
CA THR A 104 -12.57 14.13 -17.47
C THR A 104 -12.16 12.99 -16.54
N GLY A 105 -11.22 13.24 -15.62
CA GLY A 105 -10.82 12.28 -14.59
C GLY A 105 -11.97 11.89 -13.65
N VAL A 106 -12.75 12.85 -13.18
CA VAL A 106 -13.90 12.60 -12.30
C VAL A 106 -15.00 11.81 -13.02
N ILE A 107 -15.34 12.18 -14.26
CA ILE A 107 -16.34 11.44 -15.06
C ILE A 107 -15.90 9.99 -15.26
N LEU A 108 -14.62 9.75 -15.60
CA LEU A 108 -14.07 8.42 -15.79
C LEU A 108 -14.16 7.57 -14.51
N VAL A 109 -13.82 8.16 -13.36
CA VAL A 109 -13.88 7.47 -12.07
C VAL A 109 -15.33 7.13 -11.71
N VAL A 110 -16.28 8.06 -11.89
CA VAL A 110 -17.71 7.82 -11.64
C VAL A 110 -18.25 6.69 -12.53
N ILE A 111 -17.89 6.66 -13.82
CA ILE A 111 -18.28 5.58 -14.74
C ILE A 111 -17.70 4.23 -14.28
N SER A 112 -16.42 4.19 -13.93
CA SER A 112 -15.76 2.97 -13.45
C SER A 112 -16.43 2.40 -12.19
N ILE A 113 -16.76 3.27 -11.24
CA ILE A 113 -17.46 2.90 -10.00
C ILE A 113 -18.86 2.37 -10.31
N ALA A 114 -19.60 3.06 -11.19
CA ALA A 114 -20.95 2.65 -11.58
C ALA A 114 -20.96 1.26 -12.23
N ILE A 115 -20.00 0.96 -13.13
CA ILE A 115 -19.89 -0.36 -13.76
C ILE A 115 -19.62 -1.44 -12.71
N TYR A 116 -18.68 -1.21 -11.79
CA TYR A 116 -18.38 -2.18 -10.73
C TYR A 116 -19.56 -2.40 -9.77
N ALA A 117 -20.29 -1.33 -9.41
CA ALA A 117 -21.45 -1.41 -8.54
C ALA A 117 -22.61 -2.18 -9.17
N LEU A 118 -22.78 -2.06 -10.50
CA LEU A 118 -23.85 -2.72 -11.24
C LEU A 118 -23.51 -4.18 -11.61
N TYR A 119 -22.24 -4.54 -11.74
CA TYR A 119 -21.78 -5.90 -12.04
C TYR A 119 -20.79 -6.39 -10.96
N PRO A 120 -21.28 -6.78 -9.78
CA PRO A 120 -20.40 -7.36 -8.77
C PRO A 120 -19.82 -8.69 -9.31
N PRO A 121 -18.49 -8.89 -9.26
CA PRO A 121 -17.88 -10.13 -9.70
C PRO A 121 -18.40 -11.29 -8.84
N PRO A 122 -18.65 -12.48 -9.43
CA PRO A 122 -19.07 -13.65 -8.68
C PRO A 122 -18.06 -13.94 -7.56
N GLN A 123 -18.58 -14.12 -6.34
CA GLN A 123 -17.78 -14.39 -5.16
C GLN A 123 -16.97 -15.67 -5.42
N ARG A 124 -15.64 -15.57 -5.39
CA ARG A 124 -14.78 -16.75 -5.48
C ARG A 124 -15.17 -17.67 -4.32
N PRO A 125 -15.51 -18.95 -4.55
CA PRO A 125 -15.83 -19.87 -3.47
C PRO A 125 -14.65 -19.86 -2.49
N LEU A 126 -14.94 -19.55 -1.23
CA LEU A 126 -13.97 -19.73 -0.15
C LEU A 126 -13.69 -21.23 -0.11
N ILE A 127 -12.58 -21.65 -0.70
CA ILE A 127 -11.99 -22.94 -0.33
C ILE A 127 -11.66 -22.74 1.14
N LEU A 128 -12.46 -23.32 2.02
CA LEU A 128 -12.14 -23.51 3.41
C LEU A 128 -10.88 -24.40 3.43
N VAL A 129 -9.71 -23.78 3.26
CA VAL A 129 -8.53 -24.26 3.96
C VAL A 129 -8.80 -23.90 5.41
N SER A 130 -9.68 -24.69 6.03
CA SER A 130 -9.70 -24.85 7.48
C SER A 130 -8.28 -25.26 7.86
N ASP A 131 -7.61 -24.48 8.70
CA ASP A 131 -7.06 -24.93 9.99
C ASP A 131 -6.57 -26.38 10.17
N SER A 132 -6.13 -27.09 9.14
CA SER A 132 -5.74 -28.51 9.23
C SER A 132 -4.35 -28.81 8.68
N GLU A 133 -3.45 -27.81 8.63
CA GLU A 133 -2.01 -28.06 8.46
C GLU A 133 -1.16 -27.57 9.65
N GLU A 134 -1.75 -26.96 10.69
CA GLU A 134 -1.03 -26.61 11.93
C GLU A 134 -1.07 -27.72 13.01
N GLU A 135 -1.93 -28.74 12.90
CA GLU A 135 -2.06 -29.80 13.94
C GLU A 135 -1.33 -31.12 13.62
N VAL A 136 -0.78 -31.31 12.41
CA VAL A 136 -0.14 -32.61 12.02
C VAL A 136 1.39 -32.63 12.26
N VAL A 137 2.02 -31.51 12.61
CA VAL A 137 3.48 -31.43 12.80
C VAL A 137 3.92 -31.61 14.27
N GLU A 138 2.98 -31.75 15.22
CA GLU A 138 3.32 -31.97 16.64
C GLU A 138 3.36 -33.46 17.06
N ILE A 139 3.12 -34.41 16.13
CA ILE A 139 3.14 -35.87 16.43
C ILE A 139 3.90 -36.71 15.37
N VAL A 140 4.85 -36.14 14.61
CA VAL A 140 5.83 -36.94 13.84
C VAL A 140 7.22 -36.33 13.91
#